data_AF-A0A3C0B0N1-F1
#
_entry.id   AF-A0A3C0B0N1-F1
#
_cell.length_a   1.000
_cell.length_b   1.000
_cell.length_c   1.000
_cell.angle_alpha   90.00
_cell.angle_beta   90.00
_cell.angle_gamma   90.00
#
_symmetry.space_group_name_H-M   'P 1'
#
loop_
_entity.id
_entity.type
_entity.pdbx_description
1 polymer ?
#
loop_
_entity_poly.entity_id
_entity_poly.type
_entity_poly.pdbx_seq_one_letter_code
_entity_poly.pdbx_strand_id
1 'polypeptide(L)'
;MSKITYTDHLDDMIERLMNEDISKEQLEIEVTRCKSVCQIVNIKIADKKITLQAMKMLSNGDIDKKFIPKEFSELKQIENGGS
;
A
#
# COMPACT_ATOMS: atom_id res chain seq x y z
N MET A 1 -0.70 -7.35 20.73
CA MET A 1 -1.09 -7.91 19.42
C MET A 1 -0.14 -7.34 18.38
N SER A 2 0.64 -8.19 17.70
CA SER A 2 1.51 -7.75 16.60
C SER A 2 0.66 -7.08 15.53
N LYS A 3 1.09 -5.92 15.04
CA LYS A 3 0.38 -5.16 14.00
C LYS A 3 0.69 -5.84 12.67
N ILE A 4 -0.19 -6.75 12.24
CA ILE A 4 -0.05 -7.48 10.97
C ILE A 4 0.16 -6.46 9.84
N THR A 5 1.26 -6.60 9.12
CA THR A 5 1.61 -5.75 7.99
C THR A 5 1.18 -6.39 6.67
N TYR A 6 1.06 -5.59 5.61
CA TYR A 6 0.81 -6.13 4.25
C TYR A 6 1.91 -7.09 3.78
N THR A 7 3.13 -6.91 4.29
CA THR A 7 4.27 -7.79 4.05
C THR A 7 4.03 -9.17 4.63
N ASP A 8 3.53 -9.25 5.87
CA ASP A 8 3.24 -10.54 6.54
C ASP A 8 2.25 -11.38 5.72
N HIS A 9 1.21 -10.75 5.16
CA HIS A 9 0.25 -11.45 4.30
C HIS A 9 0.81 -11.90 2.95
N LEU A 10 1.82 -11.21 2.41
CA LEU A 10 2.50 -11.63 1.19
C LEU A 10 3.41 -12.82 1.46
N ASP A 11 4.13 -12.79 2.58
CA ASP A 11 5.01 -13.89 3.00
C ASP A 11 4.19 -15.16 3.26
N ASP A 12 3.04 -15.05 3.95
CA ASP A 12 2.09 -16.16 4.15
C ASP A 12 1.59 -16.76 2.82
N MET A 13 1.34 -15.92 1.81
CA MET A 13 0.88 -16.38 0.49
C MET A 13 1.99 -17.09 -0.27
N ILE A 14 3.23 -16.60 -0.17
CA ILE A 14 4.41 -17.21 -0.79
C ILE A 14 4.67 -18.58 -0.16
N GLU A 15 4.61 -18.70 1.17
CA GLU A 15 4.78 -19.98 1.87
C GLU A 15 3.74 -21.01 1.42
N ARG A 16 2.46 -20.60 1.29
CA ARG A 16 1.41 -21.50 0.77
C ARG A 16 1.68 -21.96 -0.67
N LEU A 17 2.20 -21.08 -1.52
CA LEU A 17 2.53 -21.42 -2.90
C LEU A 17 3.76 -22.35 -3.02
N MET A 18 4.68 -22.28 -2.06
CA MET A 18 5.86 -23.16 -2.01
C MET A 18 5.58 -24.52 -1.38
N ASN A 19 4.37 -24.77 -0.88
CA ASN A 19 4.01 -26.07 -0.32
C ASN A 19 4.04 -27.15 -1.42
N GLU A 20 4.95 -28.11 -1.30
CA GLU A 20 5.13 -29.20 -2.27
C GLU A 20 3.90 -30.12 -2.37
N ASP A 21 3.08 -30.17 -1.32
CA ASP A 21 1.86 -30.99 -1.26
C ASP A 21 0.60 -30.24 -1.74
N ILE A 22 0.74 -29.04 -2.31
CA ILE A 22 -0.42 -28.28 -2.79
C ILE A 22 -1.12 -29.00 -3.96
N SER A 23 -2.43 -29.20 -3.83
CA SER A 23 -3.20 -29.76 -4.94
C SER A 23 -3.33 -28.75 -6.09
N LYS A 24 -3.57 -29.23 -7.31
CA LYS A 24 -3.79 -28.36 -8.48
C LYS A 24 -4.92 -27.34 -8.24
N GLU A 25 -6.03 -27.77 -7.64
CA GLU A 25 -7.17 -26.91 -7.36
C GLU A 25 -6.83 -25.85 -6.30
N GLN A 26 -6.09 -26.23 -5.26
CA GLN A 26 -5.61 -25.30 -4.24
C GLN A 26 -4.63 -24.28 -4.82
N LEU A 27 -3.75 -24.71 -5.73
CA LEU A 27 -2.82 -23.84 -6.43
C LEU A 27 -3.56 -22.81 -7.29
N GLU A 28 -4.58 -23.21 -8.05
CA GLU A 28 -5.39 -22.29 -8.85
C GLU A 28 -6.11 -21.24 -7.99
N ILE A 29 -6.64 -21.65 -6.83
CA ILE A 29 -7.25 -20.75 -5.85
C ILE A 29 -6.22 -19.74 -5.32
N GLU A 30 -5.04 -20.21 -4.91
CA GLU A 30 -4.03 -19.34 -4.31
C GLU A 30 -3.41 -18.37 -5.32
N VAL A 31 -3.20 -18.82 -6.56
CA VAL A 31 -2.78 -17.96 -7.68
C VAL A 31 -3.83 -16.87 -7.95
N THR A 32 -5.11 -17.22 -7.94
CA THR A 32 -6.20 -16.26 -8.16
C THR A 32 -6.23 -15.22 -7.05
N ARG A 33 -6.14 -15.65 -5.79
CA ARG A 33 -6.06 -14.76 -4.62
C ARG A 33 -4.85 -13.84 -4.71
N CYS A 34 -3.66 -14.36 -5.03
CA CYS A 34 -2.45 -13.58 -5.21
C CYS A 34 -2.63 -12.47 -6.24
N LYS A 35 -3.21 -12.80 -7.41
CA LYS A 35 -3.47 -11.80 -8.46
C LYS A 35 -4.39 -10.69 -7.98
N SER A 36 -5.48 -11.02 -7.30
CA SER A 36 -6.41 -10.03 -6.77
C SER A 36 -5.75 -9.13 -5.72
N VAL A 37 -4.95 -9.68 -4.81
CA VAL A 37 -4.22 -8.91 -3.81
C VAL A 37 -3.22 -7.95 -4.48
N CYS A 38 -2.43 -8.44 -5.43
CA CYS A 38 -1.49 -7.62 -6.19
C CYS A 38 -2.19 -6.47 -6.93
N GLN A 39 -3.37 -6.70 -7.52
CA GLN A 39 -4.16 -5.64 -8.15
C GLN A 39 -4.57 -4.55 -7.15
N ILE A 40 -5.09 -4.93 -5.98
CA ILE A 40 -5.48 -3.98 -4.94
C ILE A 40 -4.27 -3.18 -4.45
N VAL A 41 -3.13 -3.85 -4.24
CA VAL A 41 -1.88 -3.20 -3.81
C VAL A 41 -1.40 -2.21 -4.86
N ASN A 42 -1.45 -2.56 -6.14
CA ASN A 42 -1.06 -1.65 -7.23
C ASN A 42 -1.92 -0.38 -7.26
N ILE A 43 -3.23 -0.49 -7.02
CA ILE A 43 -4.13 0.68 -6.91
C ILE A 43 -3.72 1.56 -5.73
N LYS A 44 -3.47 0.97 -4.55
CA LYS A 44 -3.00 1.71 -3.35
C LYS A 44 -1.66 2.40 -3.58
N ILE A 45 -0.73 1.75 -4.29
CA ILE A 45 0.57 2.35 -4.64
C ILE A 45 0.38 3.52 -5.60
N ALA A 46 -0.49 3.37 -6.61
CA ALA A 46 -0.78 4.45 -7.56
C ALA A 46 -1.35 5.68 -6.85
N ASP A 47 -2.30 5.48 -5.94
CA ASP A 47 -2.88 6.55 -5.11
C ASP A 47 -1.82 7.27 -4.24
N LYS A 48 -0.95 6.51 -3.58
CA LYS A 48 0.18 7.07 -2.82
C LYS A 48 1.18 7.83 -3.71
N LYS A 49 1.42 7.38 -4.95
CA LYS A 49 2.29 8.09 -5.90
C LYS A 49 1.69 9.43 -6.30
N ILE A 50 0.39 9.47 -6.57
CA ILE A 50 -0.34 10.72 -6.86
C ILE A 50 -0.23 11.67 -5.67
N THR A 51 -0.44 11.15 -4.45
CA THR A 51 -0.28 11.92 -3.21
C THR A 51 1.12 12.51 -3.08
N LEU A 52 2.17 11.70 -3.29
CA LEU A 52 3.56 12.16 -3.25
C LEU A 52 3.86 13.19 -4.34
N GLN A 53 3.29 13.04 -5.53
CA GLN A 53 3.44 14.03 -6.59
C GLN A 53 2.77 15.36 -6.22
N ALA A 54 1.55 15.33 -5.69
CA ALA A 54 0.86 16.53 -5.23
C ALA A 54 1.66 17.25 -4.12
N MET A 55 2.24 16.49 -3.17
CA MET A 55 3.12 17.05 -2.14
C MET A 55 4.38 17.69 -2.72
N LYS A 56 5.01 17.05 -3.72
CA LYS A 56 6.18 17.63 -4.41
C LYS A 56 5.82 18.93 -5.12
N MET A 57 4.72 18.96 -5.86
CA MET A 57 4.22 20.16 -6.54
C MET A 57 3.92 21.28 -5.54
N LEU A 58 3.33 20.95 -4.39
CA LEU A 58 3.10 21.92 -3.31
C LEU A 58 4.42 22.47 -2.76
N SER A 59 5.39 21.59 -2.48
CA SER A 59 6.69 21.98 -1.94
C SER A 59 7.49 22.86 -2.89
N ASN A 60 7.33 22.66 -4.20
CA ASN A 60 7.99 23.45 -5.24
C ASN A 60 7.28 24.79 -5.51
N GLY A 61 6.08 24.99 -4.95
CA GLY A 61 5.25 26.18 -5.21
C GLY A 61 4.46 26.12 -6.52
N ASP A 62 4.44 24.97 -7.20
CA ASP A 62 3.72 24.78 -8.46
C ASP A 62 2.19 24.79 -8.26
N ILE A 63 1.72 24.45 -7.04
CA ILE A 63 0.31 24.47 -6.65
C ILE A 63 0.14 25.08 -5.26
N ASP A 64 -1.00 25.75 -5.03
CA ASP A 64 -1.39 26.33 -3.75
C ASP A 64 -2.17 25.30 -2.90
N LYS A 65 -1.97 25.30 -1.58
CA LYS A 65 -2.65 24.40 -0.61
C LYS A 65 -4.17 24.43 -0.77
N LYS A 66 -4.75 25.55 -1.23
CA LYS A 66 -6.20 25.69 -1.46
C LYS A 66 -6.78 24.74 -2.52
N PHE A 67 -5.92 24.19 -3.39
CA PHE A 67 -6.32 23.25 -4.44
C PHE A 67 -6.14 21.78 -4.02
N ILE A 68 -5.64 21.51 -2.82
CA ILE A 68 -5.46 20.15 -2.31
C ILE A 68 -6.76 19.71 -1.62
N PRO A 69 -7.36 18.57 -2.01
CA PRO A 69 -8.53 18.03 -1.33
C PRO A 69 -8.26 17.81 0.16
N LYS A 70 -9.25 18.10 1.02
CA LYS A 70 -9.07 18.10 2.47
C LYS A 70 -8.63 16.73 3.01
N GLU A 71 -8.97 15.64 2.33
CA GLU A 71 -8.55 14.29 2.73
C GLU A 71 -7.01 14.12 2.77
N PHE A 72 -6.27 14.91 2.00
CA PHE A 72 -4.80 14.90 1.99
C PHE A 72 -4.17 15.90 2.96
N SER A 73 -4.95 16.82 3.53
CA SER A 73 -4.48 17.87 4.44
C SER A 73 -4.35 17.42 5.90
N GLU A 74 -4.96 16.28 6.25
CA GLU A 74 -5.01 15.75 7.62
C GLU A 74 -3.88 14.77 7.97
N LEU A 75 -2.78 14.77 7.21
CA LEU A 75 -1.57 14.07 7.64
C LEU A 75 -1.04 14.75 8.90
N LYS A 76 -1.50 14.23 10.05
CA LYS A 76 -1.08 14.63 11.39
C LYS A 76 0.43 14.84 11.37
N GLN A 77 0.82 16.04 11.76
CA GLN A 77 2.18 16.36 12.13
C GLN A 77 2.65 15.24 13.06
N ILE A 78 3.57 14.41 12.59
CA ILE A 78 4.39 13.60 13.48
C ILE A 78 5.24 14.66 14.18
N GLU A 79 4.84 15.01 15.38
CA GLU A 79 5.56 15.95 16.25
C GLU A 79 7.03 15.55 16.25
N ASN A 80 7.87 16.44 15.70
CA ASN A 80 9.30 16.40 15.96
C ASN A 80 9.47 16.71 17.45
N GLY A 81 9.56 15.66 18.26
CA GLY A 81 10.18 15.73 19.57
C GLY A 81 11.63 16.13 19.38
N GLY A 82 11.96 17.36 19.74
CA GLY A 82 13.31 17.90 19.56
C GLY A 82 13.44 19.33 20.03
N SER A 83 13.29 19.56 21.34
CA SER A 83 14.08 20.48 22.18
C SER A 83 13.69 20.29 23.64
#